data_AF-A0AAE8U9D7-F1
#
_entry.id   AF-A0AAE8U9D7-F1
#
_cell.length_a   1.000
_cell.length_b   1.000
_cell.length_c   1.000
_cell.angle_alpha   90.00
_cell.angle_beta   90.00
_cell.angle_gamma   90.00
#
_symmetry.space_group_name_H-M   'P 1'
#
loop_
_entity.id
_entity.type
_entity.pdbx_description
1 polymer ?
#
loop_
_entity_poly.entity_id
_entity_poly.type
_entity_poly.pdbx_seq_one_letter_code
_entity_poly.pdbx_strand_id
1 'polypeptide(L)'
;MDYRIEKDTMGEIKVPANKIWGAQTQRSKENFQIGTEQMPIELVQAMTILKKSAAIANNKLGKLSDIKANAIVQAADEILNGQWDDQFPLVVWQTGSGTQSNMNVNEVIAHRANQLLEDAGKADRIHPNDDVNKSQSSNDTFPTALHIAAVLKVEDYLLPRLRLLKATLEDKAAQFKDIIKIGRTHLQDATPLTLGQEISGWAAMLSKSEHMIIQNIDYMKELAIGGTAVGTGINAHPEFGDRVAEEISELTGKQFTSAANKFHALTSHDEAVVAHGALKALAADLMKIANDVRWLASGPRSGIGEITIPENEPGSSIMPGKVNPTQSEAMTMVVTQVVGNDATIAFAASQGNFELNVFKPVIIYNFLQSTRLLADTMKSFNDHCAVGIEPNKEVLDHNLQNSLMLVTALNPYIGYENAAKIAKQAHKEGTTLKAAAIASGLLTEEQFDEYVDPATMIYPNVK
;
A
#
# COMPACT_ATOMS: atom_id res chain seq x y z
N MET A 1 -21.55 24.70 -27.42
CA MET A 1 -21.18 24.64 -26.00
C MET A 1 -21.27 26.04 -25.47
N ASP A 2 -21.99 26.22 -24.37
CA ASP A 2 -22.07 27.52 -23.70
C ASP A 2 -20.84 27.71 -22.81
N TYR A 3 -20.32 28.92 -22.78
CA TYR A 3 -19.13 29.29 -22.02
C TYR A 3 -19.40 30.53 -21.19
N ARG A 4 -18.74 30.64 -20.04
CA ARG A 4 -18.58 31.90 -19.31
C ARG A 4 -17.16 32.42 -19.45
N ILE A 5 -17.01 33.74 -19.36
CA ILE A 5 -15.70 34.38 -19.37
C ILE A 5 -15.22 34.50 -17.93
N GLU A 6 -14.09 33.86 -17.65
CA GLU A 6 -13.34 33.99 -16.40
C GLU A 6 -12.09 34.83 -16.66
N LYS A 7 -11.54 35.46 -15.62
CA LYS A 7 -10.35 36.30 -15.72
C LYS A 7 -9.38 35.99 -14.59
N ASP A 8 -8.12 35.82 -14.95
CA ASP A 8 -6.99 35.83 -14.03
C ASP A 8 -6.00 36.95 -14.41
N THR A 9 -4.83 36.96 -13.79
CA THR A 9 -3.78 37.95 -14.06
C THR A 9 -3.21 37.87 -15.47
N MET A 10 -3.44 36.77 -16.21
CA MET A 10 -3.03 36.61 -17.61
C MET A 10 -4.11 37.03 -18.61
N GLY A 11 -5.29 37.45 -18.14
CA GLY A 11 -6.40 37.93 -18.96
C GLY A 11 -7.60 36.99 -18.95
N GLU A 12 -8.45 37.14 -19.96
CA GLU A 12 -9.71 36.38 -20.07
C GLU A 12 -9.47 34.96 -20.61
N ILE A 13 -10.35 34.03 -20.24
CA ILE A 13 -10.43 32.67 -20.79
C ILE A 13 -11.87 32.16 -20.77
N LYS A 14 -12.23 31.35 -21.77
CA LYS A 14 -13.55 30.72 -21.86
C LYS A 14 -13.57 29.43 -21.04
N VAL A 15 -14.47 29.37 -20.06
CA VAL A 15 -14.71 28.16 -19.26
C VAL A 15 -16.09 27.60 -19.58
N PRO A 16 -16.27 26.28 -19.78
CA PRO A 16 -17.60 25.70 -20.00
C PRO A 16 -18.60 26.13 -18.92
N ALA A 17 -19.79 26.57 -19.32
CA ALA A 17 -20.76 27.17 -18.40
C ALA A 17 -21.24 26.20 -17.31
N ASN A 18 -21.21 24.89 -17.58
CA ASN A 18 -21.62 23.84 -16.66
C ASN A 18 -20.51 23.36 -15.70
N LYS A 19 -19.34 24.02 -15.70
CA LYS A 19 -18.19 23.65 -14.85
C LYS A 19 -17.95 24.68 -13.77
N ILE A 20 -17.57 24.24 -12.57
CA ILE A 20 -17.43 25.10 -11.40
C ILE A 20 -16.01 25.69 -11.32
N TRP A 21 -14.98 25.02 -11.84
CA TRP A 21 -13.60 25.54 -11.80
C TRP A 21 -13.43 26.85 -12.58
N GLY A 22 -12.40 27.65 -12.28
CA GLY A 22 -12.19 28.98 -12.84
C GLY A 22 -11.12 29.07 -13.93
N ALA A 23 -10.58 30.28 -14.10
CA ALA A 23 -9.61 30.58 -15.16
C ALA A 23 -8.33 29.75 -15.06
N GLN A 24 -7.75 29.60 -13.87
CA GLN A 24 -6.45 28.94 -13.71
C GLN A 24 -6.54 27.44 -13.97
N THR A 25 -7.63 26.80 -13.54
CA THR A 25 -7.90 25.39 -13.87
C THR A 25 -8.07 25.20 -15.35
N GLN A 26 -8.82 26.07 -16.03
CA GLN A 26 -9.01 25.98 -17.48
C GLN A 26 -7.69 26.15 -18.24
N ARG A 27 -6.86 27.12 -17.85
CA ARG A 27 -5.51 27.30 -18.43
C ARG A 27 -4.62 26.08 -18.20
N SER A 28 -4.61 25.53 -16.99
CA SER A 28 -3.81 24.34 -16.68
C SER A 28 -4.25 23.15 -17.52
N LYS A 29 -5.56 22.92 -17.65
CA LYS A 29 -6.12 21.86 -18.49
C LYS A 29 -5.70 21.99 -19.96
N GLU A 30 -5.64 23.20 -20.49
CA GLU A 30 -5.20 23.45 -21.88
C GLU A 30 -3.69 23.31 -22.07
N ASN A 31 -2.89 23.72 -21.08
CA ASN A 31 -1.42 23.74 -21.16
C ASN A 31 -0.75 22.39 -20.84
N PHE A 32 -1.37 21.55 -20.01
CA PHE A 32 -0.79 20.29 -19.53
C PHE A 32 -1.57 19.08 -20.07
N GLN A 33 -1.53 18.89 -21.39
CA GLN A 33 -2.16 17.76 -22.09
C GLN A 33 -1.18 16.57 -22.18
N ILE A 34 -0.77 16.06 -21.03
CA ILE A 34 0.26 15.02 -20.91
C ILE A 34 -0.35 13.79 -20.24
N GLY A 35 -0.11 12.62 -20.80
CA GLY A 35 -0.51 11.33 -20.20
C GLY A 35 -2.03 11.14 -20.09
N THR A 36 -2.40 10.14 -19.29
CA THR A 36 -3.81 9.84 -18.96
C THR A 36 -4.09 9.95 -17.47
N GLU A 37 -3.04 10.17 -16.67
CA GLU A 37 -3.06 10.19 -15.23
C GLU A 37 -3.67 11.51 -14.73
N GLN A 38 -4.86 11.40 -14.16
CA GLN A 38 -5.50 12.50 -13.44
C GLN A 38 -4.96 12.62 -12.02
N MET A 39 -5.04 13.82 -11.46
CA MET A 39 -4.72 14.01 -10.06
C MET A 39 -5.63 13.11 -9.20
N PRO A 40 -5.08 12.29 -8.29
CA PRO A 40 -5.90 11.37 -7.51
C PRO A 40 -6.99 12.10 -6.72
N ILE A 41 -8.22 11.58 -6.75
CA ILE A 41 -9.35 12.18 -6.02
C ILE A 41 -9.07 12.21 -4.51
N GLU A 42 -8.30 11.26 -3.98
CA GLU A 42 -7.90 11.25 -2.57
C GLU A 42 -7.05 12.48 -2.20
N LEU A 43 -6.25 12.99 -3.14
CA LEU A 43 -5.51 14.24 -2.91
C LEU A 43 -6.45 15.45 -2.95
N VAL A 44 -7.45 15.47 -3.83
CA VAL A 44 -8.47 16.53 -3.89
C VAL A 44 -9.27 16.57 -2.58
N GLN A 45 -9.67 15.41 -2.06
CA GLN A 45 -10.33 15.28 -0.76
C GLN A 45 -9.43 15.79 0.37
N ALA A 46 -8.15 15.40 0.39
CA ALA A 46 -7.19 15.89 1.38
C ALA A 46 -6.97 17.41 1.31
N MET A 47 -6.89 17.99 0.11
CA MET A 47 -6.86 19.45 -0.05
C MET A 47 -8.13 20.10 0.46
N THR A 48 -9.29 19.48 0.24
CA THR A 48 -10.58 19.99 0.70
C THR A 48 -10.68 19.96 2.22
N ILE A 49 -10.22 18.89 2.88
CA ILE A 49 -10.06 18.81 4.35
C ILE A 49 -9.19 19.98 4.84
N LEU A 50 -8.05 20.22 4.18
CA LEU A 50 -7.18 21.33 4.50
C LEU A 50 -7.88 22.69 4.33
N LYS A 51 -8.62 22.93 3.24
CA LYS A 51 -9.32 24.20 3.02
C LYS A 51 -10.42 24.44 4.05
N LYS A 52 -11.17 23.40 4.40
CA LYS A 52 -12.17 23.45 5.48
C LYS A 52 -11.52 23.84 6.81
N SER A 53 -10.45 23.14 7.18
CA SER A 53 -9.69 23.38 8.41
C SER A 53 -9.08 24.78 8.45
N ALA A 54 -8.52 25.26 7.34
CA ALA A 54 -7.97 26.60 7.21
C ALA A 54 -9.04 27.69 7.34
N ALA A 55 -10.24 27.48 6.82
CA ALA A 55 -11.35 28.43 6.97
C ALA A 55 -11.78 28.54 8.44
N ILE A 56 -11.91 27.41 9.14
CA ILE A 56 -12.26 27.36 10.57
C ILE A 56 -11.17 28.04 11.42
N ALA A 57 -9.90 27.69 11.21
CA ALA A 57 -8.78 28.30 11.93
C ALA A 57 -8.70 29.81 11.70
N ASN A 58 -8.82 30.27 10.45
CA ASN A 58 -8.85 31.70 10.14
C ASN A 58 -10.03 32.43 10.78
N ASN A 59 -11.20 31.78 10.88
CA ASN A 59 -12.34 32.36 11.58
C ASN A 59 -12.10 32.48 13.08
N LYS A 60 -11.61 31.41 13.73
CA LYS A 60 -11.22 31.41 15.15
C LYS A 60 -10.14 32.47 15.47
N LEU A 61 -9.28 32.77 14.50
CA LEU A 61 -8.24 33.80 14.58
C LEU A 61 -8.70 35.22 14.17
N GLY A 62 -9.99 35.41 13.86
CA GLY A 62 -10.56 36.71 13.47
C GLY A 62 -10.10 37.22 12.10
N LYS A 63 -9.56 36.34 11.24
CA LYS A 63 -9.07 36.65 9.88
C LYS A 63 -10.13 36.42 8.79
N LEU A 64 -11.19 35.71 9.11
CA LEU A 64 -12.29 35.38 8.19
C LEU A 64 -13.64 35.55 8.91
N SER A 65 -14.61 36.22 8.28
CA SER A 65 -15.94 36.42 8.90
C SER A 65 -16.73 35.11 8.96
N ASP A 66 -17.67 35.01 9.89
CA ASP A 66 -18.51 33.82 10.07
C ASP A 66 -19.27 33.45 8.80
N ILE A 67 -19.80 34.46 8.08
CA ILE A 67 -20.53 34.26 6.82
C ILE A 67 -19.63 33.56 5.79
N LYS A 68 -18.39 34.05 5.63
CA LYS A 68 -17.47 33.48 4.65
C LYS A 68 -16.96 32.10 5.07
N ALA A 69 -16.62 31.93 6.33
CA ALA A 69 -16.16 30.66 6.88
C ALA A 69 -17.21 29.57 6.70
N ASN A 70 -18.46 29.85 7.08
CA ASN A 70 -19.57 28.90 6.94
C ASN A 70 -19.84 28.51 5.48
N ALA A 71 -19.80 29.47 4.55
CA ALA A 71 -20.00 29.17 3.13
C ALA A 71 -18.87 28.29 2.55
N ILE A 72 -17.61 28.54 2.94
CA ILE A 72 -16.47 27.71 2.54
C ILE A 72 -16.58 26.31 3.13
N VAL A 73 -16.91 26.19 4.41
CA VAL A 73 -17.10 24.90 5.09
C VAL A 73 -18.20 24.09 4.41
N GLN A 74 -19.35 24.69 4.11
CA GLN A 74 -20.45 24.01 3.44
C GLN A 74 -20.07 23.51 2.04
N ALA A 75 -19.39 24.35 1.23
CA ALA A 75 -18.91 23.94 -0.09
C ALA A 75 -17.86 22.81 0.00
N ALA A 76 -16.97 22.85 0.99
CA ALA A 76 -16.01 21.79 1.25
C ALA A 76 -16.70 20.49 1.66
N ASP A 77 -17.75 20.56 2.49
CA ASP A 77 -18.53 19.38 2.89
C ASP A 77 -19.24 18.71 1.72
N GLU A 78 -19.76 19.47 0.76
CA GLU A 78 -20.33 18.89 -0.47
C GLU A 78 -19.28 18.06 -1.24
N ILE A 79 -18.07 18.60 -1.40
CA ILE A 79 -16.95 17.91 -2.08
C ILE A 79 -16.55 16.65 -1.30
N LEU A 80 -16.41 16.74 0.02
CA LEU A 80 -16.04 15.59 0.86
C LEU A 80 -17.11 14.48 0.87
N ASN A 81 -18.37 14.83 0.60
CA ASN A 81 -19.47 13.89 0.41
C ASN A 81 -19.54 13.30 -1.01
N GLY A 82 -18.53 13.50 -1.85
CA GLY A 82 -18.44 12.97 -3.21
C GLY A 82 -19.29 13.72 -4.24
N GLN A 83 -19.74 14.92 -3.92
CA GLN A 83 -20.34 15.80 -4.91
C GLN A 83 -19.22 16.51 -5.68
N TRP A 84 -19.43 16.81 -6.96
CA TRP A 84 -18.52 17.62 -7.78
C TRP A 84 -17.17 16.98 -8.13
N ASP A 85 -17.01 15.66 -8.04
CA ASP A 85 -15.76 14.97 -8.44
C ASP A 85 -15.34 15.28 -9.89
N ASP A 86 -16.30 15.53 -10.78
CA ASP A 86 -16.06 15.89 -12.18
C ASP A 86 -15.56 17.34 -12.39
N GLN A 87 -15.31 18.08 -11.31
CA GLN A 87 -14.83 19.46 -11.30
C GLN A 87 -13.31 19.58 -11.08
N PHE A 88 -12.60 18.45 -11.01
CA PHE A 88 -11.15 18.40 -10.79
C PHE A 88 -10.42 17.74 -11.97
N PRO A 89 -10.36 18.39 -13.16
CA PRO A 89 -9.94 17.75 -14.40
C PRO A 89 -8.42 17.65 -14.59
N LEU A 90 -7.62 18.11 -13.63
CA LEU A 90 -6.20 18.32 -13.81
C LEU A 90 -5.40 17.01 -13.76
N VAL A 91 -4.32 16.98 -14.53
CA VAL A 91 -3.42 15.82 -14.63
C VAL A 91 -2.36 15.83 -13.53
N VAL A 92 -1.74 14.67 -13.29
CA VAL A 92 -0.54 14.56 -12.42
C VAL A 92 0.61 15.39 -12.97
N TRP A 93 0.79 15.38 -14.28
CA TRP A 93 1.90 16.00 -15.02
C TRP A 93 1.70 17.49 -15.21
N GLN A 94 1.63 18.20 -14.09
CA GLN A 94 1.34 19.63 -14.01
C GLN A 94 2.52 20.40 -13.40
N THR A 95 2.32 21.63 -12.94
CA THR A 95 3.35 22.33 -12.15
C THR A 95 3.81 21.48 -10.95
N GLY A 96 5.11 21.38 -10.76
CA GLY A 96 5.74 20.48 -9.81
C GLY A 96 5.48 20.77 -8.32
N SER A 97 5.09 22.00 -7.99
CA SER A 97 4.59 22.36 -6.66
C SER A 97 3.15 21.91 -6.42
N GLY A 98 2.42 21.61 -7.49
CA GLY A 98 0.99 21.33 -7.47
C GLY A 98 0.09 22.56 -7.28
N THR A 99 0.60 23.77 -7.53
CA THR A 99 -0.17 25.03 -7.50
C THR A 99 -1.47 24.96 -8.28
N GLN A 100 -1.49 24.28 -9.42
CA GLN A 100 -2.69 24.21 -10.26
C GLN A 100 -3.82 23.41 -9.61
N SER A 101 -3.52 22.27 -8.98
CA SER A 101 -4.51 21.55 -8.17
C SER A 101 -4.95 22.34 -6.93
N ASN A 102 -4.04 23.03 -6.25
CA ASN A 102 -4.40 23.91 -5.13
C ASN A 102 -5.40 24.99 -5.58
N MET A 103 -5.11 25.65 -6.71
CA MET A 103 -6.00 26.66 -7.28
C MET A 103 -7.30 26.07 -7.81
N ASN A 104 -7.29 24.86 -8.36
CA ASN A 104 -8.52 24.17 -8.77
C ASN A 104 -9.47 23.95 -7.60
N VAL A 105 -8.96 23.48 -6.46
CA VAL A 105 -9.76 23.34 -5.24
C VAL A 105 -10.25 24.70 -4.74
N ASN A 106 -9.38 25.72 -4.74
CA ASN A 106 -9.77 27.07 -4.35
C ASN A 106 -10.89 27.65 -5.22
N GLU A 107 -10.78 27.51 -6.55
CA GLU A 107 -11.77 28.01 -7.51
C GLU A 107 -13.10 27.27 -7.37
N VAL A 108 -13.09 25.95 -7.24
CA VAL A 108 -14.31 25.15 -7.08
C VAL A 108 -15.02 25.51 -5.78
N ILE A 109 -14.29 25.56 -4.66
CA ILE A 109 -14.86 25.96 -3.35
C ILE A 109 -15.39 27.39 -3.42
N ALA A 110 -14.63 28.35 -3.98
CA ALA A 110 -15.05 29.75 -4.03
C ALA A 110 -16.33 29.92 -4.86
N HIS A 111 -16.40 29.34 -6.06
CA HIS A 111 -17.58 29.44 -6.91
C HIS A 111 -18.78 28.73 -6.29
N ARG A 112 -18.59 27.55 -5.70
CA ARG A 112 -19.69 26.86 -5.04
C ARG A 112 -20.19 27.61 -3.80
N ALA A 113 -19.28 28.14 -2.97
CA ALA A 113 -19.62 28.96 -1.83
C ALA A 113 -20.36 30.25 -2.24
N ASN A 114 -19.98 30.88 -3.36
CA ASN A 114 -20.70 32.03 -3.90
C ASN A 114 -22.13 31.67 -4.35
N GLN A 115 -22.33 30.53 -5.01
CA GLN A 115 -23.68 30.04 -5.34
C GLN A 115 -24.53 29.85 -4.09
N LEU A 116 -23.98 29.22 -3.05
CA LEU A 116 -24.67 29.03 -1.76
C LEU A 116 -25.05 30.36 -1.08
N LEU A 117 -24.17 31.36 -1.15
CA LEU A 117 -24.44 32.70 -0.63
C LEU A 117 -25.53 33.41 -1.43
N GLU A 118 -25.51 33.29 -2.75
CA GLU A 118 -26.54 33.86 -3.64
C GLU A 118 -27.90 33.22 -3.39
N ASP A 119 -27.97 31.90 -3.29
CA ASP A 119 -29.19 31.15 -2.95
C ASP A 119 -29.75 31.57 -1.58
N ALA A 120 -28.87 31.92 -0.63
CA ALA A 120 -29.23 32.42 0.69
C ALA A 120 -29.48 33.95 0.74
N GLY A 121 -29.43 34.65 -0.39
CA GLY A 121 -29.64 36.10 -0.48
C GLY A 121 -28.57 36.94 0.24
N LYS A 122 -27.34 36.43 0.35
CA LYS A 122 -26.21 37.11 1.00
C LYS A 122 -25.40 37.91 -0.02
N ALA A 123 -24.96 39.10 0.39
CA ALA A 123 -24.18 40.02 -0.45
C ALA A 123 -22.68 39.71 -0.44
N ASP A 124 -22.19 38.99 0.57
CA ASP A 124 -20.79 38.56 0.67
C ASP A 124 -20.35 37.77 -0.57
N ARG A 125 -19.05 37.84 -0.87
CA ARG A 125 -18.41 37.07 -1.93
C ARG A 125 -17.12 36.43 -1.43
N ILE A 126 -16.87 35.23 -1.91
CA ILE A 126 -15.68 34.41 -1.65
C ILE A 126 -14.73 34.56 -2.83
N HIS A 127 -13.51 35.03 -2.56
CA HIS A 127 -12.43 35.06 -3.52
C HIS A 127 -11.53 33.82 -3.34
N PRO A 128 -11.12 33.12 -4.42
CA PRO A 128 -10.30 31.91 -4.31
C PRO A 128 -8.96 32.15 -3.60
N ASN A 129 -8.27 33.26 -3.89
CA ASN A 129 -7.01 33.61 -3.22
C ASN A 129 -7.23 34.25 -1.85
N ASP A 130 -7.96 35.37 -1.79
CA ASP A 130 -8.05 36.16 -0.57
C ASP A 130 -8.83 35.46 0.54
N ASP A 131 -9.81 34.60 0.24
CA ASP A 131 -10.64 33.94 1.25
C ASP A 131 -10.33 32.43 1.39
N VAL A 132 -10.42 31.64 0.31
CA VAL A 132 -10.21 30.18 0.38
C VAL A 132 -8.73 29.84 0.64
N ASN A 133 -7.82 30.57 0.01
CA ASN A 133 -6.36 30.42 0.18
C ASN A 133 -5.78 31.41 1.20
N LYS A 134 -6.60 31.99 2.08
CA LYS A 134 -6.13 32.93 3.11
C LYS A 134 -5.11 32.26 4.02
N SER A 135 -4.00 32.96 4.28
CA SER A 135 -2.86 32.50 5.11
C SER A 135 -2.13 31.25 4.60
N GLN A 136 -2.33 30.89 3.33
CA GLN A 136 -1.80 29.68 2.72
C GLN A 136 -0.95 29.99 1.48
N SER A 137 -0.12 29.03 1.09
CA SER A 137 0.62 28.99 -0.16
C SER A 137 0.47 27.61 -0.80
N SER A 138 0.50 27.50 -2.12
CA SER A 138 0.57 26.17 -2.75
C SER A 138 1.74 25.32 -2.22
N ASN A 139 2.82 25.99 -1.83
CA ASN A 139 4.04 25.35 -1.36
C ASN A 139 3.84 24.64 -0.02
N ASP A 140 3.01 25.16 0.88
CA ASP A 140 2.70 24.52 2.17
C ASP A 140 1.37 23.75 2.17
N THR A 141 0.44 24.05 1.25
CA THR A 141 -0.84 23.33 1.15
C THR A 141 -0.71 21.99 0.44
N PHE A 142 0.04 21.91 -0.66
CA PHE A 142 0.18 20.66 -1.41
C PHE A 142 0.89 19.55 -0.61
N PRO A 143 2.06 19.79 0.02
CA PRO A 143 2.68 18.77 0.87
C PRO A 143 1.82 18.42 2.09
N THR A 144 1.06 19.37 2.64
CA THR A 144 0.09 19.06 3.70
C THR A 144 -0.99 18.09 3.20
N ALA A 145 -1.59 18.34 2.04
CA ALA A 145 -2.58 17.43 1.45
C ALA A 145 -1.97 16.08 1.05
N LEU A 146 -0.71 16.06 0.60
CA LEU A 146 0.06 14.84 0.31
C LEU A 146 0.11 13.94 1.55
N HIS A 147 0.47 14.52 2.69
CA HIS A 147 0.60 13.83 3.98
C HIS A 147 -0.76 13.30 4.48
N ILE A 148 -1.79 14.15 4.46
CA ILE A 148 -3.16 13.76 4.83
C ILE A 148 -3.64 12.59 3.96
N ALA A 149 -3.52 12.69 2.63
CA ALA A 149 -3.97 11.65 1.71
C ALA A 149 -3.23 10.32 1.93
N ALA A 150 -1.91 10.38 2.16
CA ALA A 150 -1.08 9.21 2.42
C ALA A 150 -1.50 8.50 3.72
N VAL A 151 -1.61 9.25 4.83
CA VAL A 151 -1.98 8.70 6.15
C VAL A 151 -3.37 8.08 6.10
N LEU A 152 -4.37 8.78 5.56
CA LEU A 152 -5.73 8.26 5.44
C LEU A 152 -5.77 7.00 4.58
N LYS A 153 -5.09 7.00 3.43
CA LYS A 153 -5.10 5.83 2.54
C LYS A 153 -4.42 4.62 3.19
N VAL A 154 -3.33 4.81 3.92
CA VAL A 154 -2.66 3.71 4.61
C VAL A 154 -3.51 3.19 5.74
N GLU A 155 -3.97 4.06 6.64
CA GLU A 155 -4.66 3.63 7.86
C GLU A 155 -6.07 3.10 7.60
N ASP A 156 -6.82 3.71 6.66
CA ASP A 156 -8.24 3.39 6.47
C ASP A 156 -8.48 2.42 5.30
N TYR A 157 -7.53 2.29 4.37
CA TYR A 157 -7.67 1.42 3.20
C TYR A 157 -6.72 0.21 3.24
N LEU A 158 -5.42 0.44 3.39
CA LEU A 158 -4.40 -0.61 3.32
C LEU A 158 -4.39 -1.51 4.56
N LEU A 159 -4.23 -0.94 5.76
CA LEU A 159 -4.07 -1.71 7.00
C LEU A 159 -5.23 -2.68 7.27
N PRO A 160 -6.51 -2.33 7.05
CA PRO A 160 -7.61 -3.29 7.23
C PRO A 160 -7.51 -4.51 6.31
N ARG A 161 -7.04 -4.33 5.06
CA ARG A 161 -6.91 -5.42 4.08
C ARG A 161 -5.68 -6.28 4.33
N LEU A 162 -4.59 -5.67 4.82
CA LEU A 162 -3.44 -6.42 5.34
C LEU A 162 -3.89 -7.32 6.50
N ARG A 163 -4.59 -6.75 7.49
CA ARG A 163 -5.10 -7.49 8.66
C ARG A 163 -6.03 -8.63 8.27
N LEU A 164 -6.87 -8.42 7.25
CA LEU A 164 -7.74 -9.47 6.71
C LEU A 164 -6.93 -10.66 6.19
N LEU A 165 -5.98 -10.42 5.27
CA LEU A 165 -5.14 -11.50 4.73
C LEU A 165 -4.29 -12.17 5.83
N LYS A 166 -3.75 -11.38 6.75
CA LYS A 166 -3.00 -11.88 7.91
C LYS A 166 -3.84 -12.85 8.74
N ALA A 167 -5.05 -12.47 9.13
CA ALA A 167 -5.95 -13.31 9.91
C ALA A 167 -6.27 -14.63 9.19
N THR A 168 -6.55 -14.58 7.88
CA THR A 168 -6.76 -15.79 7.08
C THR A 168 -5.55 -16.73 7.09
N LEU A 169 -4.33 -16.19 6.98
CA LEU A 169 -3.12 -17.01 7.02
C LEU A 169 -2.84 -17.55 8.44
N GLU A 170 -3.13 -16.80 9.49
CA GLU A 170 -3.07 -17.28 10.88
C GLU A 170 -4.03 -18.45 11.11
N ASP A 171 -5.26 -18.34 10.61
CA ASP A 171 -6.27 -19.39 10.70
C ASP A 171 -5.86 -20.65 9.90
N LYS A 172 -5.33 -20.47 8.68
CA LYS A 172 -4.81 -21.58 7.87
C LYS A 172 -3.59 -22.24 8.52
N ALA A 173 -2.70 -21.47 9.14
CA ALA A 173 -1.58 -22.01 9.88
C ALA A 173 -2.06 -22.87 11.07
N ALA A 174 -3.08 -22.42 11.80
CA ALA A 174 -3.68 -23.19 12.89
C ALA A 174 -4.42 -24.45 12.38
N GLN A 175 -5.16 -24.34 11.27
CA GLN A 175 -5.88 -25.46 10.64
C GLN A 175 -4.92 -26.57 10.19
N PHE A 176 -3.73 -26.21 9.70
CA PHE A 176 -2.75 -27.15 9.13
C PHE A 176 -1.56 -27.44 10.05
N LYS A 177 -1.67 -27.10 11.34
CA LYS A 177 -0.60 -27.24 12.33
C LYS A 177 -0.03 -28.67 12.44
N ASP A 178 -0.85 -29.68 12.19
CA ASP A 178 -0.52 -31.11 12.33
C ASP A 178 -0.23 -31.79 10.96
N ILE A 179 -0.29 -31.06 9.84
CA ILE A 179 -0.05 -31.62 8.51
C ILE A 179 1.45 -31.58 8.21
N ILE A 180 2.13 -32.72 8.32
CA ILE A 180 3.58 -32.81 8.07
C ILE A 180 3.85 -32.81 6.57
N LYS A 181 4.88 -32.08 6.16
CA LYS A 181 5.34 -31.98 4.77
C LYS A 181 6.86 -32.02 4.71
N ILE A 182 7.41 -32.23 3.51
CA ILE A 182 8.84 -32.06 3.29
C ILE A 182 9.19 -30.57 3.14
N GLY A 183 10.23 -30.14 3.85
CA GLY A 183 10.81 -28.81 3.63
C GLY A 183 11.61 -28.77 2.33
N ARG A 184 11.79 -27.56 1.79
CA ARG A 184 12.70 -27.35 0.65
C ARG A 184 13.61 -26.16 0.91
N THR A 185 14.91 -26.37 0.78
CA THR A 185 15.92 -25.32 0.78
C THR A 185 16.73 -25.44 -0.50
N HIS A 186 17.03 -24.32 -1.16
CA HIS A 186 17.66 -24.33 -2.49
C HIS A 186 16.88 -25.15 -3.55
N LEU A 187 15.55 -25.26 -3.37
CA LEU A 187 14.65 -26.11 -4.16
C LEU A 187 14.91 -27.63 -4.06
N GLN A 188 15.84 -28.06 -3.20
CA GLN A 188 16.09 -29.47 -2.91
C GLN A 188 15.26 -29.91 -1.70
N ASP A 189 14.97 -31.20 -1.62
CA ASP A 189 14.38 -31.80 -0.42
C ASP A 189 15.23 -31.47 0.82
N ALA A 190 14.57 -31.21 1.94
CA ALA A 190 15.17 -30.90 3.23
C ALA A 190 14.49 -31.70 4.36
N THR A 191 14.66 -31.30 5.61
CA THR A 191 13.97 -31.95 6.74
C THR A 191 12.47 -31.60 6.78
N PRO A 192 11.64 -32.41 7.45
CA PRO A 192 10.22 -32.13 7.60
C PRO A 192 9.93 -30.86 8.40
N LEU A 193 8.76 -30.28 8.13
CA LEU A 193 8.07 -29.25 8.90
C LEU A 193 6.56 -29.46 8.71
N THR A 194 5.71 -28.78 9.47
CA THR A 194 4.27 -28.79 9.18
C THR A 194 3.89 -27.70 8.18
N LEU A 195 2.85 -27.94 7.39
CA LEU A 195 2.26 -26.92 6.52
C LEU A 195 1.82 -25.71 7.36
N GLY A 196 1.33 -25.93 8.57
CA GLY A 196 1.04 -24.84 9.52
C GLY A 196 2.28 -24.02 9.88
N GLN A 197 3.44 -24.64 10.12
CA GLN A 197 4.70 -23.92 10.35
C GLN A 197 5.12 -23.10 9.13
N GLU A 198 4.98 -23.64 7.91
CA GLU A 198 5.28 -22.91 6.68
C GLU A 198 4.41 -21.65 6.52
N ILE A 199 3.08 -21.80 6.66
CA ILE A 199 2.12 -20.68 6.56
C ILE A 199 2.31 -19.68 7.71
N SER A 200 2.70 -20.13 8.90
CA SER A 200 3.01 -19.23 10.02
C SER A 200 4.14 -18.25 9.67
N GLY A 201 5.09 -18.67 8.82
CA GLY A 201 6.11 -17.77 8.28
C GLY A 201 5.52 -16.67 7.41
N TRP A 202 4.53 -17.00 6.58
CA TRP A 202 3.81 -16.02 5.74
C TRP A 202 3.00 -15.03 6.59
N ALA A 203 2.28 -15.51 7.61
CA ALA A 203 1.56 -14.65 8.56
C ALA A 203 2.50 -13.73 9.35
N ALA A 204 3.67 -14.24 9.76
CA ALA A 204 4.68 -13.46 10.46
C ALA A 204 5.31 -12.38 9.57
N MET A 205 5.48 -12.62 8.26
CA MET A 205 5.88 -11.59 7.31
C MET A 205 4.90 -10.42 7.33
N LEU A 206 3.60 -10.68 7.13
CA LEU A 206 2.56 -9.63 7.16
C LEU A 206 2.50 -8.89 8.51
N SER A 207 2.66 -9.61 9.62
CA SER A 207 2.72 -9.00 10.97
C SER A 207 3.88 -8.01 11.10
N LYS A 208 5.06 -8.37 10.59
CA LYS A 208 6.24 -7.49 10.61
C LYS A 208 6.06 -6.32 9.66
N SER A 209 5.53 -6.54 8.46
CA SER A 209 5.25 -5.45 7.52
C SER A 209 4.25 -4.46 8.10
N GLU A 210 3.20 -4.92 8.78
CA GLU A 210 2.22 -4.05 9.47
C GLU A 210 2.91 -3.12 10.47
N HIS A 211 3.76 -3.66 11.35
CA HIS A 211 4.49 -2.84 12.33
C HIS A 211 5.41 -1.82 11.65
N MET A 212 6.14 -2.22 10.60
CA MET A 212 6.99 -1.30 9.85
C MET A 212 6.15 -0.18 9.20
N ILE A 213 4.99 -0.50 8.64
CA ILE A 213 4.11 0.51 8.03
C ILE A 213 3.60 1.49 9.09
N ILE A 214 3.08 1.00 10.22
CA ILE A 214 2.56 1.85 11.30
C ILE A 214 3.64 2.78 11.86
N GLN A 215 4.86 2.28 12.04
CA GLN A 215 5.97 3.10 12.53
C GLN A 215 6.37 4.19 11.53
N ASN A 216 6.44 3.85 10.25
CA ASN A 216 6.97 4.78 9.24
C ASN A 216 5.91 5.76 8.70
N ILE A 217 4.63 5.41 8.75
CA ILE A 217 3.56 6.36 8.38
C ILE A 217 3.41 7.49 9.40
N ASP A 218 3.91 7.31 10.62
CA ASP A 218 3.84 8.33 11.67
C ASP A 218 4.64 9.59 11.30
N TYR A 219 5.76 9.44 10.57
CA TYR A 219 6.52 10.58 10.04
C TYR A 219 5.70 11.45 9.08
N MET A 220 4.69 10.88 8.41
CA MET A 220 3.80 11.61 7.52
C MET A 220 2.71 12.42 8.27
N LYS A 221 2.69 12.39 9.61
CA LYS A 221 1.70 13.15 10.41
C LYS A 221 2.14 14.56 10.75
N GLU A 222 3.38 14.93 10.45
CA GLU A 222 3.84 16.33 10.52
C GLU A 222 3.45 17.07 9.23
N LEU A 223 2.79 18.22 9.37
CA LEU A 223 2.22 18.99 8.26
C LEU A 223 2.98 20.29 8.00
N ALA A 224 3.21 20.59 6.72
CA ALA A 224 3.90 21.79 6.26
C ALA A 224 3.11 23.10 6.49
N ILE A 225 1.79 23.00 6.71
CA ILE A 225 0.88 24.15 6.80
C ILE A 225 1.35 25.21 7.80
N GLY A 226 1.31 26.48 7.39
CA GLY A 226 1.87 27.61 8.12
C GLY A 226 3.30 27.96 7.70
N GLY A 227 3.95 27.13 6.88
CA GLY A 227 5.25 27.47 6.26
C GLY A 227 5.13 28.53 5.14
N THR A 228 3.97 28.67 4.52
CA THR A 228 3.65 29.59 3.43
C THR A 228 4.59 29.45 2.22
N ALA A 229 5.19 30.54 1.72
CA ALA A 229 5.94 30.54 0.47
C ALA A 229 7.24 29.73 0.55
N VAL A 230 8.05 29.97 1.59
CA VAL A 230 9.43 29.44 1.70
C VAL A 230 9.78 28.92 3.10
N GLY A 231 8.80 28.80 3.99
CA GLY A 231 8.96 28.24 5.34
C GLY A 231 8.93 29.27 6.47
N THR A 232 8.97 30.56 6.16
CA THR A 232 8.99 31.64 7.17
C THR A 232 7.63 31.96 7.80
N GLY A 233 6.54 31.47 7.22
CA GLY A 233 5.17 31.81 7.66
C GLY A 233 4.74 33.24 7.32
N ILE A 234 5.37 33.89 6.34
CA ILE A 234 4.99 35.24 5.91
C ILE A 234 3.49 35.28 5.53
N ASN A 235 2.76 36.28 6.04
CA ASN A 235 1.31 36.46 5.87
C ASN A 235 0.41 35.43 6.58
N ALA A 236 0.95 34.49 7.36
CA ALA A 236 0.18 33.65 8.26
C ALA A 236 0.15 34.24 9.68
N HIS A 237 -0.90 33.91 10.45
CA HIS A 237 -0.91 34.16 11.88
C HIS A 237 0.07 33.19 12.59
N PRO A 238 0.76 33.58 13.67
CA PRO A 238 1.70 32.69 14.37
C PRO A 238 1.11 31.34 14.78
N GLU A 239 -0.16 31.31 15.21
CA GLU A 239 -0.87 30.09 15.61
C GLU A 239 -1.57 29.36 14.44
N PHE A 240 -1.46 29.84 13.20
CA PHE A 240 -2.25 29.30 12.09
C PHE A 240 -1.93 27.83 11.80
N GLY A 241 -0.65 27.47 11.71
CA GLY A 241 -0.22 26.10 11.39
C GLY A 241 -0.70 25.07 12.42
N ASP A 242 -0.53 25.40 13.72
CA ASP A 242 -0.93 24.51 14.81
C ASP A 242 -2.44 24.32 14.87
N ARG A 243 -3.21 25.42 14.75
CA ARG A 243 -4.68 25.36 14.74
C ARG A 243 -5.20 24.58 13.55
N VAL A 244 -4.62 24.74 12.36
CA VAL A 244 -5.05 23.96 11.19
C VAL A 244 -4.75 22.47 11.37
N ALA A 245 -3.59 22.11 11.93
CA ALA A 245 -3.27 20.70 12.21
C ALA A 245 -4.24 20.09 13.25
N GLU A 246 -4.63 20.85 14.28
CA GLU A 246 -5.64 20.46 15.26
C GLU A 246 -7.01 20.21 14.60
N GLU A 247 -7.50 21.15 13.78
CA GLU A 247 -8.77 20.98 13.04
C GLU A 247 -8.73 19.77 12.09
N ILE A 248 -7.63 19.56 11.37
CA ILE A 248 -7.45 18.38 10.50
C ILE A 248 -7.52 17.11 11.35
N SER A 249 -6.92 17.13 12.54
CA SER A 249 -6.92 15.99 13.44
C SER A 249 -8.33 15.63 13.92
N GLU A 250 -9.10 16.64 14.32
CA GLU A 250 -10.51 16.47 14.72
C GLU A 250 -11.36 15.93 13.58
N LEU A 251 -11.22 16.49 12.37
CA LEU A 251 -12.02 16.10 11.20
C LEU A 251 -11.73 14.68 10.71
N THR A 252 -10.46 14.25 10.82
CA THR A 252 -10.03 12.95 10.31
C THR A 252 -10.04 11.85 11.37
N GLY A 253 -10.08 12.21 12.65
CA GLY A 253 -9.87 11.29 13.77
C GLY A 253 -8.43 10.78 13.87
N LYS A 254 -7.48 11.39 13.16
CA LYS A 254 -6.05 11.05 13.17
C LYS A 254 -5.27 12.15 13.87
N GLN A 255 -4.12 11.84 14.45
CA GLN A 255 -3.28 12.85 15.10
C GLN A 255 -2.32 13.45 14.09
N PHE A 256 -2.50 14.73 13.75
CA PHE A 256 -1.59 15.52 12.92
C PHE A 256 -1.02 16.67 13.73
N THR A 257 0.22 17.05 13.43
CA THR A 257 0.91 18.17 14.09
C THR A 257 1.50 19.12 13.04
N SER A 258 1.77 20.36 13.42
CA SER A 258 2.52 21.27 12.57
C SER A 258 4.00 20.90 12.60
N ALA A 259 4.65 20.77 11.43
CA ALA A 259 6.05 20.34 11.35
C ALA A 259 6.98 21.29 12.12
N ALA A 260 7.89 20.76 12.92
CA ALA A 260 8.79 21.60 13.74
C ALA A 260 9.71 22.49 12.87
N ASN A 261 10.11 22.01 11.69
CA ASN A 261 10.90 22.76 10.72
C ASN A 261 10.18 22.88 9.38
N LYS A 262 9.66 24.08 9.10
CA LYS A 262 8.93 24.37 7.86
C LYS A 262 9.80 24.42 6.62
N PHE A 263 11.11 24.67 6.73
CA PHE A 263 12.00 24.66 5.57
C PHE A 263 12.20 23.24 5.05
N HIS A 264 12.44 22.30 5.97
CA HIS A 264 12.51 20.87 5.67
C HIS A 264 11.19 20.35 5.07
N ALA A 265 10.04 20.63 5.69
CA ALA A 265 8.73 20.17 5.22
C ALA A 265 8.33 20.69 3.81
N LEU A 266 8.96 21.75 3.31
CA LEU A 266 8.74 22.28 1.96
C LEU A 266 9.72 21.69 0.94
N THR A 267 10.99 21.52 1.33
CA THR A 267 12.06 21.12 0.42
C THR A 267 12.29 19.61 0.35
N SER A 268 12.07 18.88 1.44
CA SER A 268 12.30 17.44 1.52
C SER A 268 10.98 16.67 1.48
N HIS A 269 11.08 15.37 1.17
CA HIS A 269 9.99 14.37 1.25
C HIS A 269 10.56 13.01 1.65
N ASP A 270 11.55 13.01 2.53
CA ASP A 270 12.19 11.79 3.03
C ASP A 270 11.20 10.93 3.84
N GLU A 271 10.21 11.54 4.48
CA GLU A 271 9.11 10.87 5.15
C GLU A 271 8.32 9.99 4.17
N ALA A 272 8.04 10.51 2.96
CA ALA A 272 7.35 9.76 1.91
C ALA A 272 8.20 8.61 1.37
N VAL A 273 9.52 8.81 1.25
CA VAL A 273 10.47 7.76 0.84
C VAL A 273 10.52 6.64 1.88
N VAL A 274 10.63 6.97 3.17
CA VAL A 274 10.69 6.01 4.26
C VAL A 274 9.38 5.25 4.41
N ALA A 275 8.24 5.95 4.39
CA ALA A 275 6.92 5.35 4.44
C ALA A 275 6.66 4.41 3.24
N HIS A 276 7.02 4.82 2.03
CA HIS A 276 6.90 3.96 0.85
C HIS A 276 7.88 2.78 0.88
N GLY A 277 9.07 2.95 1.46
CA GLY A 277 10.03 1.87 1.69
C GLY A 277 9.44 0.72 2.53
N ALA A 278 8.59 1.03 3.52
CA ALA A 278 7.85 0.01 4.27
C ALA A 278 6.79 -0.69 3.40
N LEU A 279 6.11 0.02 2.49
CA LEU A 279 5.21 -0.58 1.50
C LEU A 279 5.95 -1.49 0.53
N LYS A 280 7.16 -1.14 0.11
CA LYS A 280 8.02 -2.01 -0.70
C LYS A 280 8.43 -3.27 0.07
N ALA A 281 8.72 -3.17 1.37
CA ALA A 281 9.02 -4.35 2.19
C ALA A 281 7.82 -5.32 2.23
N LEU A 282 6.60 -4.80 2.45
CA LEU A 282 5.37 -5.58 2.32
C LEU A 282 5.25 -6.21 0.92
N ALA A 283 5.53 -5.46 -0.14
CA ALA A 283 5.47 -5.98 -1.50
C ALA A 283 6.45 -7.15 -1.73
N ALA A 284 7.67 -7.08 -1.19
CA ALA A 284 8.64 -8.17 -1.28
C ALA A 284 8.15 -9.44 -0.55
N ASP A 285 7.54 -9.29 0.62
CA ASP A 285 6.94 -10.39 1.37
C ASP A 285 5.76 -11.02 0.59
N LEU A 286 4.87 -10.18 0.02
CA LEU A 286 3.76 -10.64 -0.82
C LEU A 286 4.24 -11.40 -2.07
N MET A 287 5.33 -10.95 -2.71
CA MET A 287 5.94 -11.68 -3.82
C MET A 287 6.37 -13.08 -3.40
N LYS A 288 6.99 -13.23 -2.22
CA LYS A 288 7.39 -14.53 -1.69
C LYS A 288 6.15 -15.41 -1.44
N ILE A 289 5.14 -14.88 -0.76
CA ILE A 289 3.90 -15.62 -0.44
C ILE A 289 3.21 -16.10 -1.73
N ALA A 290 2.99 -15.22 -2.71
CA ALA A 290 2.34 -15.58 -3.97
C ALA A 290 3.15 -16.63 -4.76
N ASN A 291 4.48 -16.52 -4.75
CA ASN A 291 5.38 -17.49 -5.37
C ASN A 291 5.28 -18.86 -4.73
N ASP A 292 5.37 -18.94 -3.40
CA ASP A 292 5.26 -20.21 -2.69
C ASP A 292 3.92 -20.87 -3.00
N VAL A 293 2.82 -20.13 -2.91
CA VAL A 293 1.48 -20.67 -3.17
C VAL A 293 1.37 -21.24 -4.59
N ARG A 294 1.85 -20.52 -5.62
CA ARG A 294 1.78 -21.03 -7.01
C ARG A 294 2.72 -22.20 -7.27
N TRP A 295 3.87 -22.26 -6.60
CA TRP A 295 4.79 -23.39 -6.71
C TRP A 295 4.24 -24.63 -6.01
N LEU A 296 3.73 -24.49 -4.78
CA LEU A 296 3.12 -25.59 -4.04
C LEU A 296 1.86 -26.12 -4.73
N ALA A 297 1.12 -25.27 -5.45
CA ALA A 297 -0.03 -25.66 -6.25
C ALA A 297 0.31 -26.12 -7.68
N SER A 298 1.59 -26.12 -8.08
CA SER A 298 1.98 -26.50 -9.44
C SER A 298 1.64 -27.96 -9.74
N GLY A 299 0.98 -28.23 -10.87
CA GLY A 299 0.46 -29.56 -11.17
C GLY A 299 -0.52 -29.59 -12.35
N PRO A 300 -1.49 -30.53 -12.38
CA PRO A 300 -1.83 -31.47 -11.30
C PRO A 300 -0.98 -32.74 -11.26
N ARG A 301 -0.15 -33.02 -12.27
CA ARG A 301 0.61 -34.29 -12.39
C ARG A 301 2.12 -34.16 -12.57
N SER A 302 2.62 -32.96 -12.90
CA SER A 302 4.01 -32.75 -13.29
C SER A 302 4.64 -31.55 -12.59
N GLY A 303 4.22 -31.31 -11.34
CA GLY A 303 4.72 -30.24 -10.48
C GLY A 303 4.89 -30.73 -9.04
N ILE A 304 4.86 -29.80 -8.07
CA ILE A 304 4.96 -30.12 -6.63
C ILE A 304 3.62 -30.65 -6.09
N GLY A 305 2.51 -29.95 -6.35
CA GLY A 305 1.15 -30.41 -6.08
C GLY A 305 0.77 -30.64 -4.61
N GLU A 306 1.47 -30.01 -3.66
CA GLU A 306 1.28 -30.21 -2.21
C GLU A 306 0.05 -29.49 -1.65
N ILE A 307 -0.42 -28.44 -2.33
CA ILE A 307 -1.67 -27.76 -2.00
C ILE A 307 -2.56 -27.65 -3.23
N THR A 308 -3.84 -27.44 -3.00
CA THR A 308 -4.81 -27.02 -4.00
C THR A 308 -5.25 -25.59 -3.72
N ILE A 309 -5.67 -24.89 -4.77
CA ILE A 309 -6.18 -23.51 -4.72
C ILE A 309 -7.53 -23.44 -5.47
N PRO A 310 -8.39 -22.47 -5.16
CA PRO A 310 -9.68 -22.31 -5.84
C PRO A 310 -9.56 -22.12 -7.36
N GLU A 311 -10.50 -22.69 -8.09
CA GLU A 311 -10.67 -22.50 -9.53
C GLU A 311 -11.67 -21.36 -9.77
N ASN A 312 -11.20 -20.15 -10.07
CA ASN A 312 -12.10 -18.99 -10.26
C ASN A 312 -12.50 -18.80 -11.73
N GLU A 313 -11.64 -19.17 -12.68
CA GLU A 313 -11.86 -19.01 -14.11
C GLU A 313 -11.28 -20.20 -14.91
N PRO A 314 -11.78 -20.48 -16.14
CA PRO A 314 -11.14 -21.43 -17.04
C PRO A 314 -9.68 -21.02 -17.35
N GLY A 315 -8.70 -21.85 -16.97
CA GLY A 315 -7.28 -21.52 -17.06
C GLY A 315 -6.67 -21.63 -18.47
N SER A 316 -7.41 -22.10 -19.47
CA SER A 316 -6.92 -22.15 -20.85
C SER A 316 -8.05 -22.15 -21.87
N SER A 317 -7.84 -21.43 -22.96
CA SER A 317 -8.72 -21.47 -24.14
C SER A 317 -8.66 -22.79 -24.92
N ILE A 318 -7.61 -23.61 -24.73
CA ILE A 318 -7.35 -24.82 -25.53
C ILE A 318 -7.21 -26.10 -24.70
N MET A 319 -6.92 -26.00 -23.40
CA MET A 319 -6.76 -27.15 -22.49
C MET A 319 -7.95 -27.22 -21.50
N PRO A 320 -9.01 -27.99 -21.80
CA PRO A 320 -10.11 -28.19 -20.86
C PRO A 320 -9.62 -28.74 -19.52
N GLY A 321 -10.10 -28.17 -18.42
CA GLY A 321 -9.76 -28.59 -17.06
C GLY A 321 -8.42 -28.08 -16.52
N LYS A 322 -7.67 -27.24 -17.26
CA LYS A 322 -6.48 -26.56 -16.73
C LYS A 322 -6.89 -25.37 -15.86
N VAL A 323 -6.30 -25.28 -14.66
CA VAL A 323 -6.48 -24.16 -13.72
C VAL A 323 -5.13 -23.49 -13.50
N ASN A 324 -5.10 -22.16 -13.55
CA ASN A 324 -3.89 -21.38 -13.31
C ASN A 324 -3.97 -20.65 -11.96
N PRO A 325 -2.83 -20.38 -11.32
CA PRO A 325 -2.76 -19.59 -10.10
C PRO A 325 -2.88 -18.07 -10.39
N THR A 326 -3.98 -17.65 -11.02
CA THR A 326 -4.18 -16.27 -11.54
C THR A 326 -4.08 -15.20 -10.46
N GLN A 327 -4.54 -15.48 -9.25
CA GLN A 327 -4.42 -14.56 -8.11
C GLN A 327 -2.95 -14.35 -7.68
N SER A 328 -2.13 -15.40 -7.68
CA SER A 328 -0.69 -15.27 -7.45
C SER A 328 -0.03 -14.47 -8.57
N GLU A 329 -0.41 -14.72 -9.83
CA GLU A 329 0.12 -13.97 -10.98
C GLU A 329 -0.17 -12.48 -10.86
N ALA A 330 -1.42 -12.10 -10.59
CA ALA A 330 -1.84 -10.72 -10.38
C ALA A 330 -1.07 -10.04 -9.25
N MET A 331 -0.92 -10.70 -8.09
CA MET A 331 -0.15 -10.18 -6.97
C MET A 331 1.32 -9.95 -7.36
N THR A 332 1.96 -10.89 -8.04
CA THR A 332 3.36 -10.73 -8.44
C THR A 332 3.57 -9.57 -9.42
N MET A 333 2.63 -9.32 -10.35
CA MET A 333 2.68 -8.14 -11.23
C MET A 333 2.50 -6.82 -10.46
N VAL A 334 1.56 -6.79 -9.50
CA VAL A 334 1.36 -5.63 -8.61
C VAL A 334 2.65 -5.31 -7.85
N VAL A 335 3.34 -6.31 -7.30
CA VAL A 335 4.60 -6.09 -6.59
C VAL A 335 5.65 -5.47 -7.51
N THR A 336 5.78 -5.92 -8.76
CA THR A 336 6.70 -5.30 -9.72
C THR A 336 6.39 -3.82 -9.93
N GLN A 337 5.11 -3.45 -10.04
CA GLN A 337 4.70 -2.04 -10.17
C GLN A 337 5.08 -1.23 -8.91
N VAL A 338 4.82 -1.77 -7.71
CA VAL A 338 5.15 -1.09 -6.44
C VAL A 338 6.65 -0.84 -6.31
N VAL A 339 7.50 -1.79 -6.72
CA VAL A 339 8.96 -1.59 -6.73
C VAL A 339 9.37 -0.49 -7.71
N GLY A 340 8.74 -0.41 -8.89
CA GLY A 340 8.95 0.69 -9.84
C GLY A 340 8.54 2.06 -9.28
N ASN A 341 7.39 2.10 -8.60
CA ASN A 341 6.88 3.30 -7.93
C ASN A 341 7.84 3.77 -6.83
N ASP A 342 8.41 2.84 -6.05
CA ASP A 342 9.41 3.15 -5.02
C ASP A 342 10.65 3.84 -5.61
N ALA A 343 11.17 3.31 -6.72
CA ALA A 343 12.30 3.92 -7.41
C ALA A 343 11.97 5.33 -7.94
N THR A 344 10.75 5.53 -8.45
CA THR A 344 10.29 6.86 -8.88
C THR A 344 10.17 7.84 -7.73
N ILE A 345 9.60 7.43 -6.60
CA ILE A 345 9.47 8.27 -5.40
C ILE A 345 10.85 8.63 -4.85
N ALA A 346 11.75 7.65 -4.68
CA ALA A 346 13.10 7.86 -4.20
C ALA A 346 13.87 8.84 -5.09
N PHE A 347 13.79 8.68 -6.41
CA PHE A 347 14.43 9.59 -7.34
C PHE A 347 13.81 10.99 -7.26
N ALA A 348 12.48 11.12 -7.33
CA ALA A 348 11.77 12.40 -7.23
C ALA A 348 12.08 13.17 -5.94
N ALA A 349 12.12 12.49 -4.80
CA ALA A 349 12.46 13.09 -3.51
C ALA A 349 13.90 13.66 -3.49
N SER A 350 14.84 13.00 -4.17
CA SER A 350 16.23 13.46 -4.26
C SER A 350 16.43 14.74 -5.09
N GLN A 351 15.43 15.16 -5.86
CA GLN A 351 15.51 16.32 -6.79
C GLN A 351 15.12 17.67 -6.15
N GLY A 352 15.16 17.79 -4.82
CA GLY A 352 14.91 19.06 -4.14
C GLY A 352 15.93 20.15 -4.52
N ASN A 353 15.47 21.38 -4.74
CA ASN A 353 16.35 22.51 -5.01
C ASN A 353 15.97 23.69 -4.10
N PHE A 354 16.92 24.12 -3.26
CA PHE A 354 16.75 25.25 -2.35
C PHE A 354 15.49 25.09 -1.47
N GLU A 355 14.55 26.02 -1.48
CA GLU A 355 13.40 26.05 -0.57
C GLU A 355 12.22 25.14 -0.99
N LEU A 356 12.28 24.45 -2.13
CA LEU A 356 11.14 23.66 -2.60
C LEU A 356 11.53 22.47 -3.49
N ASN A 357 11.02 21.27 -3.15
CA ASN A 357 10.96 20.16 -4.11
C ASN A 357 9.70 20.26 -4.96
N VAL A 358 9.91 20.30 -6.29
CA VAL A 358 8.88 20.45 -7.33
C VAL A 358 8.56 19.13 -8.04
N PHE A 359 8.60 18.01 -7.33
CA PHE A 359 8.16 16.70 -7.81
C PHE A 359 6.98 16.16 -6.98
N LYS A 360 6.26 17.03 -6.26
CA LYS A 360 5.22 16.62 -5.31
C LYS A 360 4.08 15.80 -5.97
N PRO A 361 3.56 16.18 -7.16
CA PRO A 361 2.54 15.39 -7.86
C PRO A 361 2.94 13.95 -8.16
N VAL A 362 4.14 13.72 -8.67
CA VAL A 362 4.59 12.36 -9.02
C VAL A 362 4.86 11.51 -7.78
N ILE A 363 5.32 12.12 -6.69
CA ILE A 363 5.50 11.43 -5.40
C ILE A 363 4.17 10.89 -4.90
N ILE A 364 3.16 11.77 -4.76
CA ILE A 364 1.87 11.36 -4.19
C ILE A 364 1.08 10.42 -5.11
N TYR A 365 1.17 10.62 -6.42
CA TYR A 365 0.53 9.73 -7.38
C TYR A 365 1.02 8.29 -7.22
N ASN A 366 2.33 8.09 -7.20
CA ASN A 366 2.94 6.77 -7.05
C ASN A 366 2.65 6.18 -5.66
N PHE A 367 2.70 7.00 -4.61
CA PHE A 367 2.40 6.55 -3.25
C PHE A 367 0.97 6.02 -3.12
N LEU A 368 -0.02 6.78 -3.60
CA LEU A 368 -1.42 6.38 -3.58
C LEU A 368 -1.70 5.19 -4.51
N GLN A 369 -1.04 5.12 -5.67
CA GLN A 369 -1.17 3.98 -6.57
C GLN A 369 -0.68 2.69 -5.90
N SER A 370 0.53 2.70 -5.31
CA SER A 370 1.06 1.54 -4.59
C SER A 370 0.16 1.12 -3.44
N THR A 371 -0.32 2.09 -2.65
CA THR A 371 -1.21 1.82 -1.51
C THR A 371 -2.52 1.17 -1.95
N ARG A 372 -3.14 1.63 -3.06
CA ARG A 372 -4.33 1.01 -3.64
C ARG A 372 -4.05 -0.40 -4.17
N LEU A 373 -3.01 -0.56 -4.98
CA LEU A 373 -2.71 -1.85 -5.61
C LEU A 373 -2.40 -2.93 -4.57
N LEU A 374 -1.59 -2.61 -3.54
CA LEU A 374 -1.29 -3.54 -2.44
C LEU A 374 -2.56 -3.93 -1.67
N ALA A 375 -3.38 -2.95 -1.32
CA ALA A 375 -4.64 -3.16 -0.64
C ALA A 375 -5.56 -4.09 -1.45
N ASP A 376 -5.80 -3.76 -2.71
CA ASP A 376 -6.72 -4.48 -3.58
C ASP A 376 -6.22 -5.89 -3.90
N THR A 377 -4.92 -6.07 -4.15
CA THR A 377 -4.35 -7.39 -4.43
C THR A 377 -4.37 -8.29 -3.20
N MET A 378 -4.10 -7.76 -2.00
CA MET A 378 -4.21 -8.55 -0.76
C MET A 378 -5.65 -9.01 -0.52
N LYS A 379 -6.64 -8.13 -0.75
CA LYS A 379 -8.05 -8.50 -0.63
C LYS A 379 -8.45 -9.53 -1.68
N SER A 380 -8.10 -9.32 -2.95
CA SER A 380 -8.42 -10.25 -4.04
C SER A 380 -7.79 -11.62 -3.80
N PHE A 381 -6.50 -11.65 -3.45
CA PHE A 381 -5.81 -12.88 -3.13
C PHE A 381 -6.38 -13.58 -1.89
N ASN A 382 -6.80 -12.82 -0.88
CA ASN A 382 -7.51 -13.37 0.27
C ASN A 382 -8.78 -14.11 -0.18
N ASP A 383 -9.69 -13.39 -0.83
CA ASP A 383 -11.04 -13.86 -1.13
C ASP A 383 -11.06 -14.99 -2.17
N HIS A 384 -10.14 -14.94 -3.13
CA HIS A 384 -10.14 -15.81 -4.30
C HIS A 384 -9.00 -16.84 -4.30
N CYS A 385 -8.13 -16.87 -3.28
CA CYS A 385 -7.05 -17.83 -3.17
C CYS A 385 -6.83 -18.31 -1.74
N ALA A 386 -6.38 -17.43 -0.83
CA ALA A 386 -5.88 -17.81 0.49
C ALA A 386 -6.92 -18.55 1.35
N VAL A 387 -8.17 -18.10 1.34
CA VAL A 387 -9.27 -18.75 2.10
C VAL A 387 -9.51 -20.20 1.67
N GLY A 388 -9.25 -20.53 0.40
CA GLY A 388 -9.52 -21.84 -0.18
C GLY A 388 -8.28 -22.71 -0.38
N ILE A 389 -7.13 -22.34 0.20
CA ILE A 389 -5.95 -23.22 0.22
C ILE A 389 -6.29 -24.49 1.01
N GLU A 390 -6.10 -25.65 0.40
CA GLU A 390 -6.30 -26.96 1.05
C GLU A 390 -5.12 -27.91 0.75
N PRO A 391 -4.67 -28.72 1.73
CA PRO A 391 -3.56 -29.65 1.55
C PRO A 391 -3.95 -30.84 0.68
N ASN A 392 -3.06 -31.22 -0.23
CA ASN A 392 -3.16 -32.49 -0.95
C ASN A 392 -2.43 -33.58 -0.17
N LYS A 393 -3.14 -34.23 0.76
CA LYS A 393 -2.56 -35.18 1.71
C LYS A 393 -1.82 -36.33 1.03
N GLU A 394 -2.38 -36.88 -0.06
CA GLU A 394 -1.76 -37.98 -0.80
C GLU A 394 -0.37 -37.59 -1.35
N VAL A 395 -0.26 -36.39 -1.92
CA VAL A 395 1.00 -35.88 -2.47
C VAL A 395 1.98 -35.52 -1.36
N LEU A 396 1.49 -34.91 -0.27
CA LEU A 396 2.31 -34.58 0.90
C LEU A 396 2.93 -35.84 1.53
N ASP A 397 2.12 -36.87 1.77
CA ASP A 397 2.57 -38.15 2.34
C ASP A 397 3.56 -38.83 1.40
N HIS A 398 3.28 -38.85 0.10
CA HIS A 398 4.17 -39.40 -0.91
C HIS A 398 5.53 -38.67 -0.94
N ASN A 399 5.54 -37.34 -0.93
CA ASN A 399 6.79 -36.56 -0.95
C ASN A 399 7.59 -36.77 0.34
N LEU A 400 6.92 -36.84 1.49
CA LEU A 400 7.56 -37.07 2.78
C LEU A 400 8.23 -38.45 2.83
N GLN A 401 7.52 -39.51 2.43
CA GLN A 401 8.02 -40.89 2.49
C GLN A 401 9.15 -41.17 1.48
N ASN A 402 9.16 -40.47 0.34
CA ASN A 402 10.21 -40.62 -0.67
C ASN A 402 11.45 -39.78 -0.40
N SER A 403 11.41 -38.85 0.55
CA SER A 403 12.55 -37.99 0.82
C SER A 403 13.69 -38.76 1.50
N LEU A 404 14.89 -38.63 0.96
CA LEU A 404 16.10 -39.18 1.56
C LEU A 404 16.61 -38.32 2.73
N MET A 405 16.07 -37.12 2.94
CA MET A 405 16.54 -36.20 3.99
C MET A 405 16.01 -36.53 5.38
N LEU A 406 15.07 -37.47 5.49
CA LEU A 406 14.70 -38.11 6.76
C LEU A 406 15.91 -38.77 7.45
N VAL A 407 16.95 -39.09 6.68
CA VAL A 407 18.24 -39.62 7.19
C VAL A 407 18.89 -38.71 8.23
N THR A 408 18.57 -37.42 8.24
CA THR A 408 19.09 -36.45 9.21
C THR A 408 18.78 -36.85 10.64
N ALA A 409 17.65 -37.54 10.88
CA ALA A 409 17.27 -38.06 12.19
C ALA A 409 18.26 -39.11 12.72
N LEU A 410 19.03 -39.76 11.85
CA LEU A 410 20.00 -40.79 12.23
C LEU A 410 21.33 -40.19 12.72
N ASN A 411 21.62 -38.91 12.45
CA ASN A 411 22.91 -38.29 12.76
C ASN A 411 23.33 -38.44 14.24
N PRO A 412 22.45 -38.25 15.25
CA PRO A 412 22.81 -38.43 16.65
C PRO A 412 23.14 -39.89 17.04
N TYR A 413 22.66 -40.87 16.27
CA TYR A 413 22.76 -42.29 16.59
C TYR A 413 23.95 -42.97 15.88
N ILE A 414 24.21 -42.60 14.62
CA ILE A 414 25.23 -43.27 13.79
C ILE A 414 26.31 -42.31 13.26
N GLY A 415 26.17 -41.01 13.50
CA GLY A 415 27.07 -39.97 12.99
C GLY A 415 26.80 -39.59 11.53
N TYR A 416 27.20 -38.35 11.19
CA TYR A 416 26.94 -37.75 9.87
C TYR A 416 27.47 -38.56 8.68
N GLU A 417 28.71 -39.07 8.75
CA GLU A 417 29.32 -39.78 7.62
C GLU A 417 28.57 -41.06 7.27
N ASN A 418 28.05 -41.76 8.27
CA ASN A 418 27.29 -42.99 8.09
C ASN A 418 25.90 -42.72 7.53
N ALA A 419 25.19 -41.73 8.08
CA ALA A 419 23.93 -41.24 7.53
C ALA A 419 24.08 -40.81 6.05
N ALA A 420 25.14 -40.07 5.72
CA ALA A 420 25.42 -39.64 4.36
C ALA A 420 25.70 -40.82 3.40
N LYS A 421 26.37 -41.87 3.86
CA LYS A 421 26.57 -43.11 3.07
C LYS A 421 25.25 -43.80 2.78
N ILE A 422 24.36 -43.94 3.78
CA ILE A 422 23.03 -44.54 3.62
C ILE A 422 22.22 -43.77 2.56
N ALA A 423 22.14 -42.45 2.68
CA ALA A 423 21.38 -41.63 1.72
C ALA A 423 21.94 -41.71 0.29
N LYS A 424 23.28 -41.68 0.14
CA LYS A 424 23.94 -41.86 -1.16
C LYS A 424 23.68 -43.23 -1.76
N GLN A 425 23.68 -44.28 -0.93
CA GLN A 425 23.39 -45.63 -1.37
C GLN A 425 21.92 -45.75 -1.82
N ALA A 426 20.97 -45.28 -1.01
CA ALA A 426 19.55 -45.25 -1.34
C ALA A 426 19.29 -44.56 -2.69
N HIS A 427 19.90 -43.38 -2.89
CA HIS A 427 19.78 -42.65 -4.14
C HIS A 427 20.37 -43.41 -5.34
N LYS A 428 21.59 -43.97 -5.19
CA LYS A 428 22.28 -44.70 -6.25
C LYS A 428 21.51 -45.95 -6.68
N GLU A 429 20.90 -46.63 -5.73
CA GLU A 429 20.21 -47.92 -5.95
C GLU A 429 18.70 -47.75 -6.22
N GLY A 430 18.15 -46.54 -6.04
CA GLY A 430 16.71 -46.28 -6.18
C GLY A 430 15.88 -46.97 -5.09
N THR A 431 16.46 -47.24 -3.93
CA THR A 431 15.80 -47.91 -2.81
C THR A 431 15.28 -46.91 -1.78
N THR A 432 14.40 -47.36 -0.88
CA THR A 432 13.95 -46.53 0.23
C THR A 432 15.09 -46.31 1.23
N LEU A 433 14.99 -45.23 2.00
CA LEU A 433 15.97 -44.94 3.04
C LEU A 433 16.07 -46.07 4.08
N LYS A 434 14.92 -46.65 4.46
CA LYS A 434 14.83 -47.80 5.38
C LYS A 434 15.57 -49.02 4.83
N ALA A 435 15.36 -49.36 3.56
CA ALA A 435 16.04 -50.49 2.93
C ALA A 435 17.56 -50.30 2.89
N ALA A 436 18.04 -49.10 2.54
CA ALA A 436 19.48 -48.79 2.54
C ALA A 436 20.08 -48.80 3.95
N ALA A 437 19.34 -48.32 4.96
CA ALA A 437 19.79 -48.33 6.36
C ALA A 437 19.98 -49.75 6.89
N ILE A 438 19.01 -50.65 6.65
CA ILE A 438 19.08 -52.06 7.04
C ILE A 438 20.22 -52.76 6.28
N ALA A 439 20.33 -52.53 4.96
CA ALA A 439 21.38 -53.12 4.13
C ALA A 439 22.80 -52.68 4.53
N SER A 440 22.94 -51.50 5.14
CA SER A 440 24.24 -51.03 5.65
C SER A 440 24.74 -51.79 6.88
N GLY A 441 23.85 -52.51 7.58
CA GLY A 441 24.14 -53.21 8.83
C GLY A 441 24.33 -52.29 10.05
N LEU A 442 24.10 -50.98 9.91
CA LEU A 442 24.27 -49.99 10.99
C LEU A 442 23.04 -49.87 11.91
N LEU A 443 21.87 -50.28 11.44
CA LEU A 443 20.59 -50.18 12.16
C LEU A 443 19.73 -51.41 11.86
N THR A 444 18.94 -51.84 12.85
CA THR A 444 17.83 -52.77 12.62
C THR A 444 16.60 -52.03 12.09
N GLU A 445 15.61 -52.79 11.62
CA GLU A 445 14.31 -52.24 11.21
C GLU A 445 13.62 -51.49 12.36
N GLU A 446 13.63 -52.06 13.55
CA GLU A 446 13.00 -51.47 14.75
C GLU A 446 13.71 -50.18 15.16
N GLN A 447 15.03 -50.14 15.11
CA GLN A 447 15.81 -48.93 15.40
C GLN A 447 15.52 -47.85 14.36
N PHE A 448 15.41 -48.19 13.08
CA PHE A 448 15.07 -47.21 12.05
C PHE A 448 13.68 -46.61 12.29
N ASP A 449 12.68 -47.44 12.58
CA ASP A 449 11.31 -46.99 12.83
C ASP A 449 11.19 -46.16 14.12
N GLU A 450 12.01 -46.46 15.15
CA GLU A 450 12.09 -45.64 16.36
C GLU A 450 12.75 -44.28 16.10
N TYR A 451 13.84 -44.26 15.30
CA TYR A 451 14.66 -43.07 15.14
C TYR A 451 14.12 -42.11 14.06
N VAL A 452 13.47 -42.64 13.02
CA VAL A 452 12.99 -41.87 11.87
C VAL A 452 11.48 -41.71 11.94
N ASP A 453 11.04 -40.87 12.88
CA ASP A 453 9.65 -40.44 13.00
C ASP A 453 9.51 -38.96 12.61
N PRO A 454 8.91 -38.64 11.44
CA PRO A 454 8.67 -37.26 11.02
C PRO A 454 7.95 -36.40 12.05
N ALA A 455 7.07 -36.95 12.89
CA ALA A 455 6.35 -36.21 13.92
C ALA A 455 7.28 -35.69 15.03
N THR A 456 8.44 -36.32 15.22
CA THR A 456 9.46 -35.86 16.18
C THR A 456 10.53 -34.96 15.55
N MET A 457 10.55 -34.83 14.21
CA MET A 457 11.54 -34.04 13.47
C MET A 457 11.14 -32.57 13.25
N ILE A 458 9.96 -32.18 13.70
CA ILE A 458 9.34 -30.86 13.45
C ILE A 458 9.47 -29.87 14.63
N TYR A 459 10.17 -30.27 15.70
CA TYR A 459 10.50 -29.43 16.87
C TYR A 459 11.90 -29.78 17.39
N PRO A 460 12.57 -28.87 18.13
CA PRO A 460 13.79 -29.24 18.84
C PRO A 460 13.53 -30.40 19.81
N ASN A 461 14.23 -31.50 19.60
CA ASN A 461 14.18 -32.69 20.44
C ASN A 461 15.53 -32.85 21.14
N VAL A 462 15.52 -32.77 22.47
CA VAL A 462 16.73 -33.00 23.28
C VAL A 462 16.86 -34.51 23.48
N LYS A 463 17.76 -35.13 22.71
CA LYS A 463 18.38 -36.41 23.07
C LYS A 463 19.88 -36.19 23.16
#